data_AF-A0A6I7MZZ2-F1
#
_entry.id   AF-A0A6I7MZZ2-F1
#
_cell.length_a   1.000
_cell.length_b   1.000
_cell.length_c   1.000
_cell.angle_alpha   90.00
_cell.angle_beta   90.00
_cell.angle_gamma   90.00
#
_symmetry.space_group_name_H-M   'P 1'
#
loop_
_entity.id
_entity.type
_entity.pdbx_description
1 polymer ?
#
loop_
_entity_poly.entity_id
_entity_poly.type
_entity_poly.pdbx_seq_one_letter_code
_entity_poly.pdbx_strand_id
1 'polypeptide(L)'
;MKIPFLILALLVSVGLIGLAQAVPPGLSVEFAPEDEGVVTFSGTSHYEAGMRCSSCHMSVFDVSRSARISFGDHRSDQFCFGCHDGEKAFGVRRNCGNCHEGG
;
A
#
# COMPACT_ATOMS: atom_id res chain seq x y z
N MET A 1 -43.23 -5.78 -14.82
CA MET A 1 -42.12 -5.93 -15.80
C MET A 1 -40.87 -5.10 -15.45
N LYS A 2 -40.60 -4.79 -14.16
CA LYS A 2 -39.42 -3.97 -13.74
C LYS A 2 -38.44 -4.73 -12.85
N ILE A 3 -38.84 -5.92 -12.38
CA ILE A 3 -38.11 -6.77 -11.44
C ILE A 3 -36.80 -7.34 -12.03
N PRO A 4 -36.73 -7.86 -13.27
CA PRO A 4 -35.45 -8.34 -13.81
C PRO A 4 -34.46 -7.21 -14.10
N PHE A 5 -34.96 -6.00 -14.37
CA PHE A 5 -34.14 -4.81 -14.63
C PHE A 5 -33.49 -4.28 -13.34
N LEU A 6 -34.17 -4.38 -12.19
CA LEU A 6 -33.64 -4.00 -10.88
C LEU A 6 -32.56 -4.97 -10.38
N ILE A 7 -32.71 -6.28 -10.61
CA ILE A 7 -31.73 -7.29 -10.22
C ILE A 7 -30.44 -7.14 -11.06
N LEU A 8 -30.57 -6.87 -12.35
CA LEU A 8 -29.43 -6.64 -13.24
C LEU A 8 -28.67 -5.35 -12.87
N ALA A 9 -29.36 -4.27 -12.52
CA ALA A 9 -28.74 -3.03 -12.06
C ALA A 9 -27.99 -3.19 -10.73
N LEU A 10 -28.52 -4.00 -9.80
CA LEU A 10 -27.86 -4.28 -8.52
C LEU A 10 -26.57 -5.09 -8.72
N LEU A 11 -26.57 -6.09 -9.61
CA LEU A 11 -25.39 -6.90 -9.92
C LEU A 11 -24.27 -6.09 -10.61
N VAL A 12 -24.63 -5.13 -11.47
CA VAL A 12 -23.67 -4.21 -12.08
C VAL A 12 -23.05 -3.26 -11.05
N SER A 13 -23.80 -2.85 -10.02
CA SER A 13 -23.28 -1.96 -8.97
C SER A 13 -22.29 -2.64 -8.01
N VAL A 14 -22.40 -3.95 -7.77
CA VAL A 14 -21.47 -4.71 -6.92
C VAL A 14 -20.14 -4.96 -7.63
N GLY A 15 -20.13 -5.07 -8.96
CA GLY A 15 -18.91 -5.35 -9.75
C GLY A 15 -17.93 -4.17 -9.89
N LEU A 16 -18.31 -2.95 -9.47
CA LEU A 16 -17.46 -1.74 -9.57
C LEU A 16 -16.87 -1.28 -8.24
N ILE A 17 -17.07 -2.02 -7.15
CA ILE A 17 -16.40 -1.75 -5.89
C ILE A 17 -15.03 -2.41 -5.97
N GLY A 18 -14.03 -1.66 -6.42
CA GLY A 18 -12.63 -2.07 -6.35
C GLY A 18 -12.34 -2.55 -4.92
N LEU A 19 -11.99 -3.82 -4.79
CA LEU A 19 -11.70 -4.43 -3.50
C LEU A 19 -10.45 -3.77 -2.93
N ALA A 20 -10.62 -2.75 -2.09
CA ALA A 20 -9.58 -2.25 -1.21
C ALA A 20 -9.30 -3.37 -0.20
N GLN A 21 -8.37 -4.25 -0.53
CA GLN A 21 -7.89 -5.28 0.37
C GLN A 21 -6.54 -4.83 0.90
N ALA A 22 -6.33 -5.01 2.22
CA ALA A 22 -5.00 -4.95 2.80
C ALA A 22 -4.05 -5.93 2.08
N VAL A 23 -2.74 -5.78 2.29
CA VAL A 23 -1.72 -6.66 1.71
C VAL A 23 -1.25 -7.67 2.78
N PRO A 24 -1.94 -8.81 2.97
CA PRO A 24 -1.55 -9.86 3.91
C PRO A 24 -0.28 -10.61 3.44
N PRO A 25 0.28 -11.50 4.27
CA PRO A 25 1.31 -12.44 3.85
C PRO A 25 0.91 -13.21 2.58
N GLY A 26 1.84 -13.32 1.64
CA GLY A 26 1.63 -13.93 0.33
C GLY A 26 1.19 -12.95 -0.77
N LEU A 27 0.89 -11.69 -0.42
CA LEU A 27 0.55 -10.65 -1.38
C LEU A 27 1.56 -9.49 -1.34
N SER A 28 1.61 -8.74 -2.44
CA SER A 28 2.39 -7.53 -2.60
C SER A 28 1.56 -6.43 -3.26
N VAL A 29 2.02 -5.19 -3.12
CA VAL A 29 1.53 -4.04 -3.90
C VAL A 29 2.73 -3.27 -4.45
N GLU A 30 2.60 -2.80 -5.68
CA GLU A 30 3.62 -2.02 -6.36
C GLU A 30 3.24 -0.53 -6.38
N PHE A 31 4.24 0.31 -6.14
CA PHE A 31 4.18 1.74 -6.40
C PHE A 31 5.12 2.02 -7.57
N ALA A 32 4.56 2.51 -8.69
CA ALA A 32 5.30 2.81 -9.90
C ALA A 32 5.36 4.34 -10.13
N PRO A 33 6.31 5.05 -9.48
CA PRO A 33 6.59 6.44 -9.80
C PRO A 33 7.12 6.58 -11.25
N GLU A 34 6.85 7.71 -11.90
CA GLU A 34 7.18 7.91 -13.33
C GLU A 34 8.70 7.95 -13.61
N ASP A 35 9.48 8.53 -12.68
CA ASP A 35 10.91 8.83 -12.87
C ASP A 35 11.85 8.01 -11.96
N GLU A 36 11.33 7.03 -11.22
CA GLU A 36 12.11 6.23 -10.25
C GLU A 36 11.79 4.73 -10.39
N GLY A 37 12.65 3.88 -9.84
CA GLY A 37 12.40 2.44 -9.80
C GLY A 37 11.06 2.06 -9.15
N VAL A 38 10.46 0.97 -9.63
CA VAL A 38 9.23 0.40 -9.04
C VAL A 38 9.51 -0.02 -7.61
N VAL A 39 8.60 0.35 -6.69
CA VAL A 39 8.71 0.00 -5.28
C VAL A 39 7.70 -1.08 -4.94
N THR A 40 8.20 -2.26 -4.58
CA THR A 40 7.37 -3.39 -4.16
C THR A 40 7.23 -3.43 -2.64
N PHE A 41 6.01 -3.26 -2.14
CA PHE A 41 5.69 -3.57 -0.75
C PHE A 41 5.27 -5.04 -0.61
N SER A 42 5.93 -5.78 0.28
CA SER A 42 5.65 -7.19 0.58
C SER A 42 4.93 -7.34 1.92
N GLY A 43 3.72 -7.90 1.90
CA GLY A 43 2.97 -8.23 3.12
C GLY A 43 3.67 -9.34 3.93
N THR A 44 4.32 -10.28 3.25
CA THR A 44 5.09 -11.37 3.90
C THR A 44 6.25 -10.81 4.71
N SER A 45 7.09 -9.97 4.09
CA SER A 45 8.31 -9.46 4.71
C SER A 45 8.00 -8.63 5.96
N HIS A 46 6.94 -7.81 5.91
CA HIS A 46 6.52 -7.03 7.06
C HIS A 46 5.90 -7.90 8.16
N TYR A 47 5.11 -8.92 7.80
CA TYR A 47 4.52 -9.83 8.79
C TYR A 47 5.58 -10.66 9.53
N GLU A 48 6.58 -11.16 8.80
CA GLU A 48 7.72 -11.90 9.35
C GLU A 48 8.60 -11.02 10.25
N ALA A 49 8.69 -9.71 9.95
CA ALA A 49 9.28 -8.70 10.83
C ALA A 49 8.43 -8.41 12.09
N GLY A 50 7.32 -9.11 12.30
CA GLY A 50 6.47 -8.99 13.48
C GLY A 50 5.29 -8.01 13.32
N MET A 51 5.13 -7.40 12.15
CA MET A 51 4.05 -6.45 11.92
C MET A 51 2.69 -7.16 11.83
N ARG A 52 1.65 -6.46 12.28
CA ARG A 52 0.26 -6.92 12.21
C ARG A 52 -0.57 -5.88 11.47
N CYS A 53 -1.79 -6.26 11.08
CA CYS A 53 -2.66 -5.40 10.27
C CYS A 53 -2.87 -4.01 10.93
N SER A 54 -3.09 -3.99 12.24
CA SER A 54 -3.26 -2.77 13.04
C SER A 54 -1.97 -1.97 13.25
N SER A 55 -0.80 -2.55 12.95
CA SER A 55 0.47 -1.82 13.02
C SER A 55 0.61 -0.81 11.90
N CYS A 56 -0.05 -1.05 10.76
CA CYS A 56 0.00 -0.16 9.59
C CYS A 56 -1.34 0.54 9.36
N HIS A 57 -2.45 -0.19 9.47
CA HIS A 57 -3.75 0.34 9.10
C HIS A 57 -4.37 1.22 10.18
N MET A 58 -4.96 2.34 9.74
CA MET A 58 -5.55 3.40 10.57
C MET A 58 -4.54 4.28 11.32
N SER A 59 -3.23 4.07 11.10
CA SER A 59 -2.15 4.88 11.66
C SER A 59 -1.19 5.37 10.57
N VAL A 60 -0.65 4.44 9.77
CA VAL A 60 0.36 4.70 8.74
C VAL A 60 -0.26 4.73 7.34
N PHE A 61 -1.23 3.84 7.11
CA PHE A 61 -1.99 3.74 5.86
C PHE A 61 -3.48 3.65 6.15
N ASP A 62 -4.28 4.47 5.46
CA ASP A 62 -5.72 4.30 5.48
C ASP A 62 -6.12 3.01 4.76
N VAL A 63 -7.13 2.31 5.30
CA VAL A 63 -7.64 1.05 4.72
C VAL A 63 -8.37 1.23 3.40
N SER A 64 -8.79 2.45 3.06
CA SER A 64 -9.76 2.74 2.01
C SER A 64 -9.22 3.58 0.85
N ARG A 65 -7.92 3.92 0.85
CA ARG A 65 -7.34 4.79 -0.19
C ARG A 65 -5.98 4.28 -0.63
N SER A 66 -5.77 4.28 -1.95
CA SER A 66 -4.44 4.18 -2.54
C SER A 66 -3.54 5.26 -1.93
N ALA A 67 -2.44 4.87 -1.29
CA ALA A 67 -1.49 5.83 -0.75
C ALA A 67 -0.83 6.59 -1.89
N ARG A 68 -1.00 7.92 -1.91
CA ARG A 68 -0.27 8.79 -2.84
C ARG A 68 0.97 9.29 -2.12
N ILE A 69 2.08 8.62 -2.36
CA ILE A 69 3.37 8.94 -1.75
C ILE A 69 4.13 9.83 -2.75
N SER A 70 4.60 10.97 -2.27
CA SER A 70 5.39 11.92 -3.03
C SER A 70 6.86 11.89 -2.59
N PHE A 71 7.73 12.50 -3.38
CA PHE A 71 9.12 12.69 -2.98
C PHE A 71 9.26 13.47 -1.65
N GLY A 72 8.37 14.42 -1.38
CA GLY A 72 8.36 15.19 -0.14
C GLY A 72 8.18 14.31 1.11
N ASP A 73 7.42 13.22 0.98
CA ASP A 73 7.13 12.30 2.08
C ASP A 73 8.37 11.53 2.55
N HIS A 74 9.41 11.40 1.72
CA HIS A 74 10.67 10.72 2.07
C HIS A 74 11.44 11.37 3.23
N ARG A 75 11.02 12.59 3.60
CA ARG A 75 11.57 13.35 4.73
C ARG A 75 10.59 13.49 5.89
N SER A 76 9.39 12.93 5.75
CA SER A 76 8.34 12.90 6.76
C SER A 76 8.43 11.65 7.63
N ASP A 77 7.52 11.52 8.59
CA ASP A 77 7.26 10.34 9.41
C ASP A 77 6.03 9.55 8.92
N GLN A 78 5.55 9.82 7.71
CA GLN A 78 4.36 9.20 7.14
C GLN A 78 4.71 7.96 6.30
N PHE A 79 3.71 7.11 6.04
CA PHE A 79 3.85 5.94 5.17
C PHE A 79 5.03 5.05 5.57
N CYS A 80 5.87 4.66 4.61
CA CYS A 80 7.07 3.86 4.83
C CYS A 80 8.02 4.49 5.88
N PHE A 81 8.08 5.82 5.92
CA PHE A 81 9.10 6.59 6.62
C PHE A 81 8.85 6.70 8.13
N GLY A 82 7.65 6.38 8.61
CA GLY A 82 7.36 6.30 10.05
C GLY A 82 8.07 5.15 10.77
N CYS A 83 8.48 4.13 10.02
CA CYS A 83 9.26 2.99 10.51
C CYS A 83 10.65 2.88 9.83
N HIS A 84 10.76 3.21 8.55
CA HIS A 84 12.06 3.27 7.84
C HIS A 84 12.81 4.59 8.13
N ASP A 85 12.96 4.88 9.43
CA ASP A 85 13.57 6.09 9.99
C ASP A 85 15.08 5.94 10.30
N GLY A 86 15.58 4.70 10.31
CA GLY A 86 16.96 4.36 10.70
C GLY A 86 17.10 3.88 12.15
N GLU A 87 16.01 3.89 12.91
CA GLU A 87 15.95 3.39 14.29
C GLU A 87 15.08 2.13 14.38
N LYS A 88 13.85 2.16 13.87
CA LYS A 88 12.92 1.01 13.90
C LYS A 88 13.19 0.02 12.78
N ALA A 89 13.54 0.54 11.60
CA ALA A 89 13.96 -0.23 10.43
C ALA A 89 15.07 0.53 9.69
N PHE A 90 15.59 -0.03 8.59
CA PHE A 90 16.62 0.64 7.80
C PHE A 90 16.13 2.02 7.33
N GLY A 91 16.98 3.03 7.45
CA GLY A 91 16.64 4.40 7.06
C GLY A 91 16.69 4.60 5.54
N VAL A 92 15.79 5.41 4.97
CA VAL A 92 15.66 5.56 3.50
C VAL A 92 16.73 6.42 2.83
N ARG A 93 17.35 7.36 3.55
CA ARG A 93 18.18 8.45 2.98
C ARG A 93 19.42 8.00 2.18
N ARG A 94 19.90 6.78 2.38
CA ARG A 94 21.08 6.23 1.68
C ARG A 94 20.83 4.83 1.11
N ASN A 95 19.58 4.40 1.12
CA ASN A 95 19.17 3.03 0.83
C ASN A 95 18.08 3.03 -0.25
N CYS A 96 18.16 3.93 -1.24
CA CYS A 96 17.13 4.12 -2.27
C CYS A 96 16.83 2.79 -3.00
N GLY A 97 17.88 2.07 -3.39
CA GLY A 97 17.78 0.77 -4.07
C GLY A 97 17.25 -0.40 -3.22
N ASN A 98 17.03 -0.21 -1.91
CA ASN A 98 16.31 -1.20 -1.11
C ASN A 98 14.81 -1.21 -1.41
N CYS A 99 14.31 -0.16 -2.06
CA CYS A 99 12.91 -0.01 -2.42
C CYS A 99 12.73 0.24 -3.93
N HIS A 100 13.49 1.17 -4.51
CA HIS A 100 13.40 1.53 -5.92
C HIS A 100 14.18 0.53 -6.78
N GLU A 101 13.48 -0.45 -7.34
CA GLU A 101 14.09 -1.45 -8.22
C GLU A 101 14.52 -0.81 -9.55
N GLY A 102 15.80 -0.97 -9.92
CA GLY A 102 16.35 -0.47 -11.18
C GLY A 102 17.14 0.84 -11.09
N GLY A 103 17.19 1.47 -9.91
CA GLY A 103 17.94 2.71 -9.66
C GLY A 103 17.12 3.72 -8.89
#